data_AF-A0A953UUU5-F1
#
_entry.id   AF-A0A953UUU5-F1
#
_cell.length_a   1.000
_cell.length_b   1.000
_cell.length_c   1.000
_cell.angle_alpha   90.00
_cell.angle_beta   90.00
_cell.angle_gamma   90.00
#
_symmetry.space_group_name_H-M   'P 1'
#
loop_
_entity.id
_entity.type
_entity.pdbx_description
1 polymer ?
#
loop_
_entity_poly.entity_id
_entity_poly.type
_entity_poly.pdbx_seq_one_letter_code
_entity_poly.pdbx_strand_id
1 'polypeptide(L)'
;MDEVEIKNAVIESASLTTSERGLLTSYITLDYGGSGQGFGGYALYLPRSWLHHKPNLGYAGHFIFRVMEIAGVDEWKLLAGRTIRAKSSWSKVHAIGHIIKDDWFNPSIDFAEKKQP
;
A
#
# COMPACT_ATOMS: atom_id res chain seq x y z
N MET A 1 -20.85 4.22 10.59
CA MET A 1 -19.47 3.73 10.46
C MET A 1 -19.50 2.66 9.40
N ASP A 2 -18.68 2.77 8.36
CA ASP A 2 -18.56 1.67 7.39
C ASP A 2 -18.02 0.44 8.12
N GLU A 3 -18.66 -0.71 7.91
CA GLU A 3 -18.19 -1.98 8.44
C GLU A 3 -16.83 -2.33 7.83
N VAL A 4 -15.89 -2.76 8.68
CA VAL A 4 -14.55 -3.16 8.25
C VAL A 4 -14.48 -4.68 8.29
N GLU A 5 -14.20 -5.27 7.14
CA GLU A 5 -14.15 -6.71 6.96
C GLU A 5 -12.73 -7.15 6.61
N ILE A 6 -12.41 -8.41 6.93
CA ILE A 6 -11.18 -9.06 6.49
C ILE A 6 -11.53 -10.06 5.39
N LYS A 7 -10.89 -9.93 4.24
CA LYS A 7 -11.09 -10.78 3.07
C LYS A 7 -9.76 -11.23 2.50
N ASN A 8 -9.75 -12.37 1.81
CA ASN A 8 -8.61 -12.75 0.97
C ASN A 8 -8.73 -12.06 -0.38
N ALA A 9 -7.60 -11.71 -0.98
CA ALA A 9 -7.54 -11.10 -2.29
C ALA A 9 -6.35 -11.64 -3.08
N VAL A 10 -6.47 -11.59 -4.41
CA VAL A 10 -5.33 -11.71 -5.32
C VAL A 10 -4.92 -10.30 -5.74
N ILE A 11 -3.62 -10.01 -5.72
CA ILE A 11 -3.11 -8.78 -6.31
C ILE A 11 -3.21 -8.93 -7.84
N GLU A 12 -4.14 -8.22 -8.47
CA GLU A 12 -4.33 -8.26 -9.91
C GLU A 12 -3.23 -7.50 -10.64
N SER A 13 -2.86 -6.33 -10.11
CA SER A 13 -1.81 -5.48 -10.67
C SER A 13 -1.15 -4.65 -9.58
N ALA A 14 0.08 -4.22 -9.86
CA ALA A 14 0.85 -3.34 -9.01
C ALA A 14 1.49 -2.23 -9.84
N SER A 15 1.41 -1.00 -9.35
CA SER A 15 1.95 0.18 -10.00
C SER A 15 2.83 0.98 -9.04
N LEU A 16 3.89 1.54 -9.60
CA LEU A 16 4.77 2.51 -8.97
C LEU A 16 5.06 3.56 -10.03
N THR A 17 4.50 4.76 -9.87
CA THR A 17 4.44 5.75 -10.95
C THR A 17 4.58 7.18 -10.42
N THR A 18 4.96 8.09 -11.31
CA THR A 18 4.90 9.55 -11.11
C THR A 18 3.84 10.22 -11.99
N SER A 19 3.09 9.43 -12.79
CA SER A 19 2.08 9.94 -13.72
C SER A 19 0.89 10.58 -13.00
N GLU A 20 0.60 10.13 -11.77
CA GLU A 20 -0.48 10.68 -10.98
C GLU A 20 -0.01 11.95 -10.25
N ARG A 21 -0.51 13.10 -10.70
CA ARG A 21 -0.27 14.43 -10.09
C ARG A 21 1.22 14.81 -9.97
N GLY A 22 2.11 14.14 -10.69
CA GLY A 22 3.55 14.43 -10.73
C GLY A 22 4.34 14.00 -9.50
N LEU A 23 3.76 13.20 -8.61
CA LEU A 23 4.41 12.72 -7.37
C LEU A 23 4.56 11.19 -7.40
N LEU A 24 5.54 10.65 -6.69
CA LEU A 24 5.72 9.21 -6.61
C LEU A 24 4.58 8.60 -5.80
N THR A 25 3.77 7.79 -6.45
CA THR A 25 2.64 7.06 -5.88
C THR A 25 2.77 5.58 -6.20
N SER A 26 2.28 4.76 -5.29
CA SER A 26 2.11 3.33 -5.52
C SER A 26 0.66 2.93 -5.31
N TYR A 27 0.21 1.96 -6.10
CA TYR A 27 -1.13 1.39 -6.03
C TYR A 27 -1.09 -0.09 -6.39
N ILE A 28 -1.72 -0.94 -5.58
CA ILE A 28 -2.04 -2.32 -5.95
C ILE A 28 -3.56 -2.47 -6.08
N THR A 29 -3.98 -3.20 -7.11
CA THR A 29 -5.39 -3.54 -7.32
C THR A 29 -5.64 -4.94 -6.76
N LEU A 30 -6.62 -5.04 -5.89
CA LEU A 30 -7.01 -6.28 -5.22
C LEU A 30 -8.27 -6.83 -5.87
N ASP A 31 -8.26 -8.10 -6.24
CA ASP A 31 -9.44 -8.86 -6.68
C ASP A 31 -9.89 -9.80 -5.57
N TYR A 32 -11.15 -9.66 -5.16
CA TYR A 32 -11.83 -10.48 -4.15
C TYR A 32 -12.61 -11.66 -4.75
N GLY A 33 -12.47 -11.94 -6.06
CA GLY A 33 -13.20 -13.00 -6.76
C GLY A 33 -14.53 -12.56 -7.35
N GLY A 34 -14.60 -11.32 -7.88
CA GLY A 34 -15.81 -10.74 -8.48
C GLY A 34 -16.07 -9.27 -8.13
N SER A 35 -15.26 -8.72 -7.23
CA SER A 35 -15.20 -7.28 -6.94
C SER A 35 -13.76 -6.90 -6.63
N GLY A 36 -13.39 -5.64 -6.80
CA GLY A 36 -12.02 -5.21 -6.55
C GLY A 36 -11.93 -3.85 -5.88
N GLN A 37 -10.79 -3.62 -5.23
CA GLN A 37 -10.48 -2.36 -4.57
C GLN A 37 -8.99 -2.04 -4.66
N GLY A 38 -8.69 -0.75 -4.57
CA GLY A 38 -7.35 -0.22 -4.52
C GLY A 38 -6.74 -0.15 -3.13
N PHE A 39 -5.47 -0.52 -3.01
CA PHE A 39 -4.64 -0.19 -1.86
C PHE A 39 -3.42 0.63 -2.29
N GLY A 40 -3.29 1.84 -1.75
CA GLY A 40 -2.22 2.77 -2.11
C GLY A 40 -2.73 4.20 -2.23
N GLY A 41 -2.12 4.98 -3.12
CA GLY A 41 -2.50 6.38 -3.36
C GLY A 41 -1.83 7.36 -2.40
N TYR A 42 -0.88 6.88 -1.59
CA TYR A 42 -0.10 7.71 -0.69
C TYR A 42 0.96 8.48 -1.47
N ALA A 43 1.16 9.75 -1.09
CA ALA A 43 2.26 10.54 -1.61
C ALA A 43 3.59 10.04 -1.01
N LEU A 44 4.26 9.14 -1.72
CA LEU A 44 5.49 8.49 -1.25
C LEU A 44 6.70 9.41 -1.38
N TYR A 45 6.73 10.23 -2.43
CA TYR A 45 7.79 11.21 -2.64
C TYR A 45 7.29 12.38 -3.50
N LEU A 46 7.62 13.60 -3.08
CA LEU A 46 7.25 14.82 -3.80
C LEU A 46 8.42 15.32 -4.64
N PRO A 47 8.18 15.95 -5.80
CA PRO A 47 9.25 16.62 -6.58
C PRO A 47 9.99 17.68 -5.78
N ARG A 48 11.29 17.85 -6.04
CA ARG A 48 12.11 18.88 -5.38
C ARG A 48 11.64 20.31 -5.64
N SER A 49 10.96 20.53 -6.77
CA SER A 49 10.42 21.84 -7.14
C SER A 49 9.22 22.28 -6.31
N TRP A 50 8.64 21.40 -5.48
CA TRP A 50 7.45 21.73 -4.70
C TRP A 50 7.84 22.32 -3.34
N LEU A 51 7.15 23.40 -2.94
CA LEU A 51 7.45 24.18 -1.73
C LEU A 51 7.47 23.34 -0.44
N HIS A 52 6.65 22.29 -0.38
CA HIS A 52 6.50 21.39 0.78
C HIS A 52 7.24 20.05 0.60
N HIS A 53 8.23 20.01 -0.29
CA HIS A 53 9.11 18.86 -0.47
C HIS A 53 9.90 18.55 0.81
N LYS A 54 9.90 17.28 1.22
CA LYS A 54 10.61 16.79 2.42
C LYS A 54 11.44 15.55 2.05
N PRO A 55 12.74 15.71 1.72
CA PRO A 55 13.55 14.65 1.12
C PRO A 55 13.82 13.45 2.05
N ASN A 56 13.75 13.61 3.37
CA ASN A 56 14.26 12.64 4.35
C ASN A 56 13.18 11.81 5.06
N LEU A 57 11.99 11.65 4.47
CA LEU A 57 10.88 11.04 5.20
C LEU A 57 10.84 9.50 5.18
N GLY A 58 11.62 8.81 4.33
CA GLY A 58 11.73 7.33 4.32
C GLY A 58 10.44 6.56 4.00
N TYR A 59 9.30 7.24 3.85
CA TYR A 59 7.99 6.62 3.67
C TYR A 59 7.89 5.82 2.37
N ALA A 60 8.54 6.26 1.29
CA ALA A 60 8.57 5.53 0.03
C ALA A 60 9.19 4.14 0.20
N GLY A 61 10.40 4.07 0.77
CA GLY A 61 11.09 2.81 0.98
C GLY A 61 10.31 1.88 1.91
N HIS A 62 9.79 2.39 3.02
CA HIS A 62 8.98 1.61 3.97
C HIS A 62 7.71 1.05 3.31
N PHE A 63 6.96 1.88 2.58
CA PHE A 63 5.74 1.45 1.91
C PHE A 63 6.02 0.34 0.90
N ILE A 64 7.01 0.57 0.01
CA ILE A 64 7.38 -0.38 -1.04
C ILE A 64 7.82 -1.71 -0.43
N PHE A 65 8.69 -1.65 0.59
CA PHE A 65 9.19 -2.83 1.28
C PHE A 65 8.06 -3.62 1.94
N ARG A 66 7.19 -2.98 2.71
CA ARG A 66 6.10 -3.66 3.43
C ARG A 66 5.09 -4.30 2.50
N VAL A 67 4.79 -3.69 1.35
CA VAL A 67 3.93 -4.33 0.33
C VAL A 67 4.57 -5.61 -0.21
N MET A 68 5.86 -5.59 -0.56
CA MET A 68 6.57 -6.77 -1.05
C MET A 68 6.71 -7.85 0.03
N GLU A 69 7.01 -7.46 1.26
CA GLU A 69 7.15 -8.36 2.41
C GLU A 69 5.85 -9.11 2.72
N ILE A 70 4.71 -8.40 2.72
CA ILE A 70 3.38 -8.99 2.93
C ILE A 70 3.01 -9.98 1.83
N ALA A 71 3.34 -9.67 0.57
CA ALA A 71 3.10 -10.55 -0.57
C ALA A 71 4.12 -11.71 -0.67
N GLY A 72 5.22 -11.64 0.09
CA GLY A 72 6.31 -12.61 0.10
C GLY A 72 7.08 -12.64 -1.22
N VAL A 73 7.41 -11.47 -1.76
CA VAL A 73 8.20 -11.31 -3.00
C VAL A 73 9.41 -10.41 -2.76
N ASP A 74 10.42 -10.54 -3.62
CA ASP A 74 11.65 -9.74 -3.62
C ASP A 74 11.73 -8.72 -4.77
N GLU A 75 10.88 -8.88 -5.79
CA GLU A 75 10.75 -7.95 -6.90
C GLU A 75 9.31 -7.41 -7.03
N TRP A 76 9.16 -6.09 -7.20
CA TRP A 76 7.84 -5.43 -7.34
C TRP A 76 6.98 -6.02 -8.45
N LYS A 77 7.58 -6.40 -9.58
CA LYS A 77 6.88 -6.99 -10.73
C LYS A 77 6.23 -8.35 -10.42
N LEU A 78 6.68 -9.03 -9.37
CA LEU A 78 6.18 -10.34 -8.95
C LEU A 78 4.96 -10.24 -8.01
N LEU A 79 4.50 -9.02 -7.69
CA LEU A 79 3.30 -8.82 -6.86
C LEU A 79 2.03 -9.35 -7.53
N ALA A 80 1.90 -9.22 -8.85
CA ALA A 80 0.73 -9.70 -9.56
C ALA A 80 0.58 -11.23 -9.42
N GLY A 81 -0.63 -11.68 -9.11
CA GLY A 81 -0.96 -13.08 -8.84
C GLY A 81 -0.69 -13.56 -7.42
N ARG A 82 -0.12 -12.73 -6.52
CA ARG A 82 0.09 -13.10 -5.12
C ARG A 82 -1.21 -12.98 -4.32
N THR A 83 -1.46 -13.95 -3.45
CA THR A 83 -2.62 -13.93 -2.54
C THR A 83 -2.24 -13.29 -1.21
N ILE A 84 -3.06 -12.37 -0.73
CA ILE A 84 -2.90 -11.67 0.53
C ILE A 84 -4.25 -11.57 1.27
N ARG A 85 -4.22 -11.06 2.49
CA ARG A 85 -5.41 -10.61 3.23
C ARG A 85 -5.56 -9.10 3.05
N ALA A 86 -6.80 -8.62 3.05
CA ALA A 86 -7.16 -7.22 2.99
C ALA A 86 -8.13 -6.90 4.12
N LYS A 87 -7.86 -5.82 4.87
CA LYS A 87 -8.77 -5.25 5.84
C LYS A 87 -9.41 -4.01 5.21
N SER A 88 -10.65 -4.12 4.75
CA SER A 88 -11.29 -3.12 3.90
C SER A 88 -12.68 -2.74 4.39
N SER A 89 -13.05 -1.48 4.16
CA SER A 89 -14.44 -1.03 4.18
C SER A 89 -14.94 -0.79 2.75
N TRP A 90 -16.19 -0.36 2.59
CA TRP A 90 -16.73 0.04 1.29
C TRP A 90 -15.86 1.09 0.57
N SER A 91 -15.33 2.04 1.34
CA SER A 91 -14.64 3.23 0.84
C SER A 91 -13.14 3.07 0.61
N LYS A 92 -12.47 2.12 1.30
CA LYS A 92 -11.01 1.94 1.20
C LYS A 92 -10.51 0.62 1.78
N VAL A 93 -9.31 0.23 1.34
CA VAL A 93 -8.49 -0.79 2.00
C VAL A 93 -7.61 -0.11 3.05
N HIS A 94 -7.79 -0.48 4.32
CA HIS A 94 -7.05 0.13 5.44
C HIS A 94 -5.68 -0.53 5.66
N ALA A 95 -5.61 -1.84 5.46
CA ALA A 95 -4.40 -2.62 5.66
C ALA A 95 -4.37 -3.84 4.74
N ILE A 96 -3.16 -4.29 4.42
CA ILE A 96 -2.91 -5.58 3.79
C ILE A 96 -2.19 -6.50 4.77
N GLY A 97 -2.45 -7.79 4.69
CA GLY A 97 -1.92 -8.79 5.61
C GLY A 97 -1.34 -9.98 4.87
N HIS A 98 -0.29 -10.58 5.43
CA HIS A 98 0.27 -11.80 4.88
C HIS A 98 -0.78 -12.92 4.95
N ILE A 99 -0.82 -13.80 3.94
CA ILE A 99 -1.90 -14.80 3.80
C ILE A 99 -1.97 -15.83 4.96
N ILE A 100 -0.81 -16.26 5.46
CA ILE A 100 -0.70 -17.22 6.58
C ILE A 100 -0.29 -16.55 7.91
N LYS A 101 0.82 -15.79 7.92
CA LYS A 101 1.35 -15.12 9.12
C LYS A 101 0.44 -14.00 9.60
N ASP A 102 0.36 -13.80 10.91
CA ASP A 102 -0.30 -12.63 11.50
C ASP A 102 0.57 -11.36 11.41
N ASP A 103 0.90 -11.00 10.17
CA ASP A 103 1.64 -9.79 9.84
C ASP A 103 0.75 -8.89 8.98
N TRP A 104 0.65 -7.62 9.38
CA TRP A 104 -0.20 -6.62 8.76
C TRP A 104 0.59 -5.33 8.51
N PHE A 105 0.33 -4.71 7.35
CA PHE A 105 0.82 -3.39 7.01
C PHE A 105 -0.35 -2.41 6.92
N ASN A 106 -0.33 -1.37 7.75
CA ASN A 106 -1.32 -0.30 7.74
C ASN A 106 -0.59 1.05 7.64
N PRO A 107 -0.55 1.70 6.47
CA PRO A 107 0.17 2.95 6.27
C PRO A 107 -0.21 4.05 7.25
N SER A 108 -1.47 4.09 7.70
CA SER A 108 -1.94 5.12 8.64
C SER A 108 -1.37 4.90 10.05
N ILE A 109 -1.10 3.65 10.43
CA ILE A 109 -0.50 3.30 11.72
C ILE A 109 1.02 3.39 11.62
N ASP A 110 1.62 2.70 10.63
CA ASP A 110 3.06 2.68 10.38
C ASP A 110 3.66 4.09 10.23
N PHE A 111 2.91 5.05 9.69
CA PHE A 111 3.38 6.44 9.52
C PHE A 111 2.89 7.41 10.60
N ALA A 112 1.97 7.01 11.47
CA ALA A 112 1.55 7.82 12.61
C ALA A 112 2.65 7.94 13.68
N GLU A 113 3.58 6.99 13.75
CA GLU A 113 4.65 6.96 14.77
C GLU A 113 5.84 7.89 14.52
N LYS A 114 5.78 8.81 13.53
CA LYS A 114 6.78 9.88 13.41
C LYS A 114 6.37 11.15 14.18
N LYS A 115 6.26 11.01 15.49
CA LYS A 115 6.67 12.06 16.43
C LYS A 115 7.93 11.56 17.15
N GLN A 116 9.08 11.68 16.49
CA GLN A 116 10.33 11.64 17.26
C GLN A 116 10.48 12.99 18.02
N PRO A 117 11.04 12.96 19.24
CA PRO A 117 11.29 14.15 20.06
C PRO A 117 12.23 15.15 19.40
#